data_AF-A0A9E0VZA9-F1
#
_entry.id   AF-A0A9E0VZA9-F1
#
_cell.length_a   1.000
_cell.length_b   1.000
_cell.length_c   1.000
_cell.angle_alpha   90.00
_cell.angle_beta   90.00
_cell.angle_gamma   90.00
#
_symmetry.space_group_name_H-M   'P 1'
#
loop_
_entity.id
_entity.type
_entity.pdbx_description
1 polymer ?
#
loop_
_entity_poly.entity_id
_entity_poly.type
_entity_poly.pdbx_seq_one_letter_code
_entity_poly.pdbx_strand_id
1 'polypeptide(L)'
;GPNLSGRSMVDGHTEITDLHLTEVNRAKVQSFVENILIKRQLEKLDDYLDNEQLTQHSPHIADGAEALCSALNSKSEQGYSLAYDRVHRVLAEGNFILSVSEGTKESVHTSFYDLFRVADGKIAEHWDTTETVLPRNEWKNNNGKF
;
A
#
# COMPACT_ATOMS: atom_id res chain seq x y z
N GLY A 1 -1.16 14.10 13.18
CA GLY A 1 -2.48 13.92 13.83
C GLY A 1 -3.12 12.67 13.25
N PRO A 2 -4.25 12.20 13.80
CA PRO A 2 -4.94 11.05 13.24
C PRO A 2 -5.50 11.34 11.84
N ASN A 3 -5.79 10.30 11.07
CA ASN A 3 -6.51 10.39 9.80
C ASN A 3 -8.01 10.72 10.01
N LEU A 4 -8.77 10.74 8.91
CA LEU A 4 -10.21 11.02 8.91
C LEU A 4 -11.05 10.04 9.76
N SER A 5 -10.51 8.85 10.05
CA SER A 5 -11.15 7.81 10.88
C SER A 5 -10.59 7.75 12.30
N GLY A 6 -9.73 8.67 12.71
CA GLY A 6 -9.16 8.70 14.06
C GLY A 6 -7.95 7.79 14.29
N ARG A 7 -7.42 7.15 13.24
CA ARG A 7 -6.24 6.27 13.28
C ARG A 7 -4.94 7.06 13.20
N SER A 8 -3.90 6.64 13.89
CA SER A 8 -2.56 7.20 13.74
C SER A 8 -1.77 6.44 12.66
N MET A 9 -0.52 6.87 12.39
CA MET A 9 0.37 6.13 11.50
C MET A 9 1.04 4.91 12.17
N VAL A 10 0.91 4.75 13.49
CA VAL A 10 1.72 3.81 14.28
C VAL A 10 0.90 2.98 15.28
N ASP A 11 -0.42 3.17 15.32
CA ASP A 11 -1.36 2.32 16.05
C ASP A 11 -1.77 1.14 15.17
N GLY A 12 -2.60 0.26 15.73
CA GLY A 12 -3.12 -0.92 15.03
C GLY A 12 -2.57 -2.22 15.59
N HIS A 13 -2.81 -3.30 14.86
CA HIS A 13 -2.42 -4.64 15.29
C HIS A 13 -0.89 -4.84 15.26
N THR A 14 -0.36 -5.62 16.21
CA THR A 14 1.10 -5.87 16.33
C THR A 14 1.46 -7.35 16.51
N GLU A 15 0.47 -8.23 16.67
CA GLU A 15 0.71 -9.65 16.89
C GLU A 15 0.86 -10.39 15.55
N ILE A 16 1.94 -11.16 15.44
CA ILE A 16 2.18 -11.98 14.26
C ILE A 16 1.45 -13.31 14.44
N THR A 17 0.50 -13.58 13.55
CA THR A 17 -0.24 -14.83 13.46
C THR A 17 -0.02 -15.48 12.08
N ASP A 18 -0.67 -16.60 11.79
CA ASP A 18 -0.71 -17.18 10.44
C ASP A 18 0.66 -17.47 9.82
N LEU A 19 1.67 -17.77 10.65
CA LEU A 19 3.03 -18.09 10.18
C LEU A 19 3.05 -19.20 9.11
N HIS A 20 2.17 -20.20 9.25
CA HIS A 20 2.00 -21.30 8.29
C HIS A 20 1.37 -20.86 6.94
N LEU A 21 0.78 -19.67 6.87
CA LEU A 21 0.17 -19.08 5.68
C LEU A 21 1.02 -17.95 5.07
N THR A 22 2.23 -17.71 5.57
CA THR A 22 3.10 -16.58 5.13
C THR A 22 3.16 -16.46 3.61
N GLU A 23 3.40 -17.55 2.88
CA GLU A 23 3.52 -17.50 1.42
C GLU A 23 2.16 -17.36 0.71
N VAL A 24 1.08 -17.87 1.30
CA VAL A 24 -0.29 -17.65 0.81
C VAL A 24 -0.66 -16.17 0.94
N ASN A 25 -0.35 -15.57 2.09
CA ASN A 25 -0.58 -14.16 2.38
C ASN A 25 0.30 -13.26 1.50
N ARG A 26 1.60 -13.61 1.32
CA ARG A 26 2.51 -12.94 0.39
C ARG A 26 1.93 -12.90 -1.01
N ALA A 27 1.52 -14.05 -1.56
CA ALA A 27 0.99 -14.15 -2.92
C ALA A 27 -0.30 -13.33 -3.08
N LYS A 28 -1.16 -13.30 -2.07
CA LYS A 28 -2.40 -12.51 -2.07
C LYS A 28 -2.11 -11.01 -2.12
N VAL A 29 -1.26 -10.51 -1.24
CA VAL A 29 -0.91 -9.07 -1.19
C VAL A 29 -0.13 -8.67 -2.43
N GLN A 30 0.79 -9.50 -2.92
CA GLN A 30 1.48 -9.23 -4.18
C GLN A 30 0.48 -9.11 -5.35
N SER A 31 -0.49 -10.02 -5.43
CA SER A 31 -1.55 -9.96 -6.45
C SER A 31 -2.41 -8.70 -6.33
N PHE A 32 -2.69 -8.26 -5.10
CA PHE A 32 -3.39 -6.98 -4.85
C PHE A 32 -2.58 -5.80 -5.38
N VAL A 33 -1.30 -5.69 -5.04
CA VAL A 33 -0.43 -4.60 -5.51
C VAL A 33 -0.34 -4.60 -7.05
N GLU A 34 -0.15 -5.77 -7.66
CA GLU A 34 -0.04 -5.87 -9.11
C GLU A 34 -1.35 -5.58 -9.84
N ASN A 35 -2.48 -6.15 -9.39
CA ASN A 35 -3.75 -6.04 -10.11
C ASN A 35 -4.47 -4.74 -9.80
N ILE A 36 -4.47 -4.30 -8.55
CA ILE A 36 -5.19 -3.11 -8.10
C ILE A 36 -4.31 -1.87 -8.23
N LEU A 37 -3.13 -1.85 -7.60
CA LEU A 37 -2.33 -0.62 -7.54
C LEU A 37 -1.65 -0.30 -8.87
N ILE A 38 -1.08 -1.31 -9.55
CA ILE A 38 -0.39 -1.13 -10.84
C ILE A 38 -1.36 -1.22 -12.02
N LYS A 39 -2.06 -2.35 -12.21
CA LYS A 39 -2.95 -2.56 -13.38
C LYS A 39 -4.29 -1.83 -13.26
N ARG A 40 -4.61 -1.23 -12.11
CA ARG A 40 -5.82 -0.45 -11.86
C ARG A 40 -7.14 -1.20 -12.08
N GLN A 41 -7.15 -2.50 -11.81
CA GLN A 41 -8.34 -3.36 -11.90
C GLN A 41 -9.25 -3.17 -10.67
N LEU A 42 -9.71 -1.94 -10.44
CA LEU A 42 -10.45 -1.56 -9.24
C LEU A 42 -11.79 -2.31 -9.09
N GLU A 43 -12.32 -2.89 -10.18
CA GLU A 43 -13.47 -3.78 -10.14
C GLU A 43 -13.24 -5.08 -9.34
N LYS A 44 -11.98 -5.41 -9.02
CA LYS A 44 -11.60 -6.59 -8.24
C LYS A 44 -11.25 -6.29 -6.78
N LEU A 45 -11.46 -5.05 -6.33
CA LEU A 45 -11.03 -4.61 -5.00
C LEU A 45 -11.65 -5.48 -3.89
N ASP A 46 -12.92 -5.85 -4.06
CA ASP A 46 -13.69 -6.72 -3.16
C ASP A 46 -13.11 -8.14 -3.03
N ASP A 47 -12.34 -8.62 -4.02
CA ASP A 47 -11.70 -9.93 -3.97
C ASP A 47 -10.57 -9.97 -2.93
N TYR A 48 -9.98 -8.81 -2.63
CA TYR A 48 -8.80 -8.68 -1.77
C TYR A 48 -9.10 -8.12 -0.39
N LEU A 49 -10.01 -7.17 -0.28
CA LEU A 49 -10.19 -6.38 0.94
C LEU A 49 -11.30 -6.94 1.83
N ASP A 50 -11.17 -6.67 3.13
CA ASP A 50 -12.29 -6.71 4.05
C ASP A 50 -13.05 -5.38 3.93
N ASN A 51 -14.10 -5.36 3.12
CA ASN A 51 -14.74 -4.12 2.68
C ASN A 51 -15.32 -3.26 3.82
N GLU A 52 -15.81 -3.88 4.89
CA GLU A 52 -16.40 -3.18 6.03
C GLU A 52 -15.38 -2.93 7.16
N GLN A 53 -14.23 -3.63 7.16
CA GLN A 53 -13.26 -3.55 8.26
C GLN A 53 -11.85 -3.10 7.85
N LEU A 54 -11.62 -2.69 6.60
CA LEU A 54 -10.32 -2.17 6.19
C LEU A 54 -9.94 -0.95 7.04
N THR A 55 -9.03 -1.16 7.98
CA THR A 55 -8.48 -0.09 8.81
C THR A 55 -7.34 0.58 8.07
N GLN A 56 -7.38 1.90 7.94
CA GLN A 56 -6.38 2.69 7.22
C GLN A 56 -5.59 3.56 8.19
N HIS A 57 -4.27 3.54 8.06
CA HIS A 57 -3.36 4.37 8.85
C HIS A 57 -2.71 5.49 8.03
N SER A 58 -2.92 5.48 6.71
CA SER A 58 -2.51 6.56 5.81
C SER A 58 -3.13 7.89 6.25
N PRO A 59 -2.33 8.97 6.46
CA PRO A 59 -2.83 10.22 7.06
C PRO A 59 -3.98 10.90 6.33
N HIS A 60 -4.18 10.60 5.04
CA HIS A 60 -5.13 11.27 4.16
C HIS A 60 -6.27 10.36 3.66
N ILE A 61 -6.33 9.11 4.12
CA ILE A 61 -7.33 8.12 3.68
C ILE A 61 -8.10 7.67 4.91
N ALA A 62 -9.44 7.65 4.81
CA ALA A 62 -10.31 7.10 5.86
C ALA A 62 -10.34 5.56 5.79
N ASP A 63 -10.85 4.92 6.83
CA ASP A 63 -11.15 3.48 6.84
C ASP A 63 -12.12 3.10 5.71
N GLY A 64 -12.07 1.84 5.28
CA GLY A 64 -12.99 1.23 4.33
C GLY A 64 -12.49 1.18 2.87
N ALA A 65 -13.01 0.21 2.13
CA ALA A 65 -12.66 -0.02 0.72
C ALA A 65 -13.03 1.16 -0.19
N GLU A 66 -14.14 1.84 0.09
CA GLU A 66 -14.60 3.00 -0.69
C GLU A 66 -13.62 4.18 -0.60
N ALA A 67 -13.11 4.47 0.60
CA ALA A 67 -12.13 5.53 0.81
C ALA A 67 -10.82 5.25 0.06
N LEU A 68 -10.35 4.00 0.10
CA LEU A 68 -9.18 3.58 -0.69
C LEU A 68 -9.44 3.69 -2.19
N CYS A 69 -10.59 3.22 -2.68
CA CYS A 69 -10.95 3.31 -4.09
C CYS A 69 -11.02 4.77 -4.57
N SER A 70 -11.59 5.66 -3.76
CA SER A 70 -11.62 7.11 -4.01
C SER A 70 -10.21 7.70 -4.10
N ALA A 71 -9.33 7.35 -3.15
CA ALA A 71 -7.94 7.77 -3.16
C ALA A 71 -7.19 7.30 -4.42
N LEU A 72 -7.38 6.03 -4.84
CA LEU A 72 -6.76 5.49 -6.05
C LEU A 72 -7.30 6.13 -7.33
N ASN A 73 -8.55 6.59 -7.35
CA ASN A 73 -9.17 7.28 -8.49
C ASN A 73 -8.91 8.78 -8.53
N SER A 74 -8.35 9.36 -7.46
CA SER A 74 -8.03 10.78 -7.42
C SER A 74 -7.08 11.18 -8.56
N LYS A 75 -7.33 12.36 -9.12
CA LYS A 75 -6.65 12.89 -10.31
C LYS A 75 -5.81 14.11 -9.94
N SER A 76 -4.63 14.18 -10.55
CA SER A 76 -3.78 15.37 -10.60
C SER A 76 -3.87 16.01 -11.99
N GLU A 77 -3.18 17.13 -12.20
CA GLU A 77 -3.12 17.80 -13.51
C GLU A 77 -2.57 16.89 -14.63
N GLN A 78 -1.76 15.89 -14.28
CA GLN A 78 -0.99 15.09 -15.25
C GLN A 78 -1.40 13.61 -15.25
N GLY A 79 -2.44 13.23 -14.49
CA GLY A 79 -2.88 11.84 -14.44
C GLY A 79 -3.59 11.49 -13.13
N TYR A 80 -3.28 10.31 -12.59
CA TYR A 80 -3.72 9.95 -11.25
C TYR A 80 -2.77 10.56 -10.22
N SER A 81 -3.32 11.03 -9.10
CA SER A 81 -2.52 11.56 -8.00
C SER A 81 -1.60 10.50 -7.39
N LEU A 82 -2.01 9.23 -7.45
CA LEU A 82 -1.19 8.07 -7.09
C LEU A 82 -1.15 7.10 -8.29
N ALA A 83 0.04 6.84 -8.80
CA ALA A 83 0.28 5.85 -9.83
C ALA A 83 1.44 4.95 -9.41
N TYR A 84 1.23 3.64 -9.43
CA TYR A 84 2.25 2.64 -9.13
C TYR A 84 2.74 2.04 -10.45
N ASP A 85 4.05 1.92 -10.60
CA ASP A 85 4.67 1.44 -11.84
C ASP A 85 5.33 0.07 -11.66
N ARG A 86 6.00 -0.16 -10.52
CA ARG A 86 6.79 -1.37 -10.29
C ARG A 86 6.89 -1.76 -8.83
N VAL A 87 6.79 -3.06 -8.56
CA VAL A 87 7.17 -3.67 -7.27
C VAL A 87 8.65 -4.06 -7.32
N HIS A 88 9.41 -3.65 -6.31
CA HIS A 88 10.81 -4.03 -6.14
C HIS A 88 10.98 -5.19 -5.18
N ARG A 89 10.22 -5.20 -4.08
CA ARG A 89 10.32 -6.23 -3.04
C ARG A 89 8.96 -6.48 -2.41
N VAL A 90 8.73 -7.72 -2.00
CA VAL A 90 7.64 -8.11 -1.11
C VAL A 90 8.24 -8.91 0.04
N LEU A 91 8.16 -8.39 1.26
CA LEU A 91 8.60 -9.04 2.48
C LEU A 91 7.37 -9.50 3.26
N ALA A 92 7.38 -10.70 3.84
CA ALA A 92 6.22 -11.23 4.54
C ALA A 92 6.64 -12.07 5.74
N GLU A 93 5.86 -11.96 6.80
CA GLU A 93 5.97 -12.76 8.02
C GLU A 93 4.55 -12.96 8.58
N GLY A 94 4.02 -14.18 8.45
CA GLY A 94 2.69 -14.53 8.92
C GLY A 94 1.58 -13.72 8.26
N ASN A 95 0.84 -12.98 9.08
CA ASN A 95 -0.24 -12.09 8.68
C ASN A 95 0.23 -10.71 8.19
N PHE A 96 1.52 -10.35 8.28
CA PHE A 96 2.05 -9.06 7.83
C PHE A 96 2.85 -9.16 6.53
N ILE A 97 2.62 -8.22 5.61
CA ILE A 97 3.28 -8.16 4.31
C ILE A 97 3.63 -6.72 3.97
N LEU A 98 4.90 -6.45 3.70
CA LEU A 98 5.41 -5.17 3.22
C LEU A 98 5.69 -5.24 1.72
N SER A 99 5.03 -4.38 0.94
CA SER A 99 5.37 -4.11 -0.46
C SER A 99 6.28 -2.88 -0.54
N VAL A 100 7.36 -2.99 -1.31
CA VAL A 100 8.23 -1.86 -1.66
C VAL A 100 8.09 -1.63 -3.15
N SER A 101 7.55 -0.46 -3.50
CA SER A 101 7.11 -0.12 -4.85
C SER A 101 7.66 1.24 -5.28
N GLU A 102 7.65 1.52 -6.58
CA GLU A 102 7.87 2.85 -7.12
C GLU A 102 6.76 3.26 -8.08
N GLY A 103 6.61 4.57 -8.25
CA GLY A 103 5.75 5.17 -9.25
C GLY A 103 5.75 6.69 -9.08
N THR A 104 4.59 7.32 -9.21
CA THR A 104 4.46 8.77 -9.04
C THR A 104 3.37 9.15 -8.04
N LYS A 105 3.66 10.20 -7.26
CA LYS A 105 2.70 10.89 -6.39
C LYS A 105 2.64 12.35 -6.81
N GLU A 106 1.47 12.83 -7.20
CA GLU A 106 1.33 14.16 -7.83
C GLU A 106 2.33 14.38 -8.96
N SER A 107 2.56 13.33 -9.76
CA SER A 107 3.50 13.32 -10.90
C SER A 107 5.00 13.41 -10.53
N VAL A 108 5.33 13.29 -9.25
CA VAL A 108 6.72 13.24 -8.75
C VAL A 108 7.12 11.80 -8.50
N HIS A 109 8.27 11.36 -9.04
CA HIS A 109 8.81 10.01 -8.81
C HIS A 109 8.98 9.74 -7.31
N THR A 110 8.34 8.68 -6.84
CA THR A 110 8.12 8.41 -5.42
C THR A 110 8.26 6.92 -5.15
N SER A 111 8.90 6.58 -4.02
CA SER A 111 8.90 5.24 -3.46
C SER A 111 7.73 5.07 -2.49
N PHE A 112 7.04 3.94 -2.58
CA PHE A 112 5.93 3.55 -1.72
C PHE A 112 6.33 2.33 -0.89
N TYR A 113 6.07 2.42 0.42
CA TYR A 113 6.27 1.33 1.36
C TYR A 113 4.92 1.06 2.01
N ASP A 114 4.24 0.02 1.54
CA ASP A 114 2.88 -0.32 1.93
C ASP A 114 2.91 -1.58 2.79
N LEU A 115 2.60 -1.45 4.07
CA LEU A 115 2.46 -2.56 5.00
C LEU A 115 0.99 -2.96 5.09
N PHE A 116 0.73 -4.25 4.95
CA PHE A 116 -0.61 -4.82 5.00
C PHE A 116 -0.68 -5.87 6.11
N ARG A 117 -1.83 -5.94 6.77
CA ARG A 117 -2.22 -7.09 7.58
C ARG A 117 -3.34 -7.86 6.90
N VAL A 118 -3.21 -9.19 6.89
CA VAL A 118 -4.24 -10.12 6.43
C VAL A 118 -4.99 -10.70 7.63
N ALA A 119 -6.31 -10.79 7.54
CA ALA A 119 -7.19 -11.47 8.49
C ALA A 119 -8.25 -12.25 7.70
N ASP A 120 -8.54 -13.49 8.09
CA ASP A 120 -9.56 -14.32 7.42
C ASP A 120 -9.40 -14.38 5.88
N GLY A 121 -8.13 -14.35 5.43
CA GLY A 121 -7.79 -14.33 4.02
C GLY A 121 -8.11 -13.03 3.29
N LYS A 122 -8.36 -11.91 3.97
CA LYS A 122 -8.58 -10.58 3.37
C LYS A 122 -7.60 -9.57 3.93
N ILE A 123 -7.27 -8.54 3.15
CA ILE A 123 -6.50 -7.39 3.64
C ILE A 123 -7.43 -6.58 4.54
N ALA A 124 -7.09 -6.54 5.83
CA ALA A 124 -7.92 -5.93 6.87
C ALA A 124 -7.31 -4.64 7.44
N GLU A 125 -6.03 -4.39 7.21
CA GLU A 125 -5.34 -3.21 7.75
C GLU A 125 -4.20 -2.79 6.85
N HIS A 126 -3.97 -1.48 6.74
CA HIS A 126 -2.97 -0.90 5.84
C HIS A 126 -2.28 0.32 6.46
N TRP A 127 -0.95 0.34 6.38
CA TRP A 127 -0.10 1.47 6.71
C TRP A 127 0.80 1.79 5.51
N ASP A 128 1.13 3.07 5.32
CA ASP A 128 2.09 3.45 4.30
C ASP A 128 3.10 4.51 4.76
N THR A 129 4.21 4.58 4.03
CA THR A 129 5.01 5.78 3.93
C THR A 129 5.47 6.01 2.49
N THR A 130 5.67 7.28 2.14
CA THR A 130 6.06 7.70 0.80
C THR A 130 7.26 8.63 0.87
N GLU A 131 8.18 8.49 -0.07
CA GLU A 131 9.36 9.34 -0.16
C GLU A 131 9.68 9.68 -1.61
N THR A 132 9.89 10.96 -1.90
CA THR A 132 10.32 11.41 -3.22
C THR A 132 11.70 10.84 -3.55
N VAL A 133 11.81 10.20 -4.71
CA VAL A 133 13.09 9.73 -5.23
C VAL A 133 13.71 10.88 -6.03
N LEU A 134 14.84 11.39 -5.54
CA LEU A 134 15.54 12.48 -6.22
C LEU A 134 16.05 12.03 -7.60
N PRO A 135 16.22 12.96 -8.54
CA PRO A 135 16.95 12.70 -9.78
C PRO A 135 18.36 12.14 -9.52
N ARG A 136 18.83 11.25 -10.39
CA ARG A 136 20.09 10.52 -10.20
C ARG A 136 21.32 11.44 -10.06
N ASN A 137 21.31 12.60 -10.72
CA ASN A 137 22.36 13.62 -10.62
C ASN A 137 22.43 14.31 -9.23
N GLU A 138 21.43 14.15 -8.39
CA GLU A 138 21.38 14.71 -7.03
C GLU A 138 21.72 13.68 -5.95
N TRP A 139 21.87 12.40 -6.31
CA TRP A 139 22.14 11.32 -5.37
C TRP A 139 23.49 11.52 -4.68
N LYS A 140 23.52 11.25 -3.36
CA LYS A 140 24.73 11.29 -2.53
C LYS A 140 25.41 9.92 -2.38
N ASN A 141 24.86 8.89 -3.02
CA ASN A 141 25.33 7.52 -2.99
C ASN A 141 25.07 6.82 -4.33
N ASN A 142 25.67 5.64 -4.53
CA ASN A 142 25.54 4.85 -5.76
C ASN A 142 24.64 3.63 -5.61
N ASN A 143 24.10 3.35 -4.40
CA ASN A 143 23.30 2.16 -4.12
C ASN A 143 21.80 2.32 -4.45
N GLY A 144 21.36 3.52 -4.87
CA GLY A 144 19.97 3.76 -5.25
C GLY A 144 18.99 3.67 -4.07
N LYS A 145 17.69 3.84 -4.37
CA LYS A 145 16.63 3.85 -3.35
C LYS A 145 16.20 2.45 -2.88
N PHE A 146 16.31 1.44 -3.75
CA PHE A 146 15.67 0.12 -3.60
C PHE A 146 16.65 -1.05 -3.51
#